data_AF-A0A2N2DM08-F1
#
_entry.id   AF-A0A2N2DM08-F1
#
_cell.length_a   1.000
_cell.length_b   1.000
_cell.length_c   1.000
_cell.angle_alpha   90.00
_cell.angle_beta   90.00
_cell.angle_gamma   90.00
#
_symmetry.space_group_name_H-M   'P 1'
#
loop_
_entity.id
_entity.type
_entity.pdbx_description
1 polymer ?
#
loop_
_entity_poly.entity_id
_entity_poly.type
_entity_poly.pdbx_seq_one_letter_code
_entity_poly.pdbx_strand_id
1 'polypeptide(L)'
;MVFDTKFLFKRGVYPVARFRISILVVILCLLAFTPLIQGADDIVYVVPVKGAVEHGLKSYLERAFGEAEKKDAAALVLEFNTPGGRIDAAQEIRELIVEAPFPVYAYVKPHALSAGAYLSLACDRLFMAPGGTIGAAEPRTGLAAEETTDEKLLSFWEGEMRTTAELRGRDPDIAAAMVRKEISIPGVVESGKLLTLTTKQAESLGFIDGVFNSRAELLEHLGLEETRVVTEEMSAAEKLARFITNPVVSTLLITIGLAALVLEIFTAGFGVAGSISILSFALFFGGHILAGLAGYEVIVLFLTGVVLLVMEAFVAGFGILGAAGIIALIASILLSAANTGEGLRILIISFFLAAAIIAVSLRFLVKSRWLSSVILSYREDKELGYVGPKQALELLGKEGITLTPLRPSGTAEIEDLRVDVVSDGGFVPVNTLVKVVTIEGPRVVVRQIKKDEKTHGNMSSP
;
A
#
# COMPACT_ATOMS: atom_id res chain seq x y z
N MET A 1 62.60 59.82 -71.17
CA MET A 1 63.87 59.33 -71.72
C MET A 1 63.73 57.82 -71.90
N VAL A 2 63.31 57.39 -73.09
CA VAL A 2 64.01 56.48 -74.03
C VAL A 2 63.80 54.98 -73.73
N PHE A 3 63.19 54.31 -74.74
CA PHE A 3 63.20 52.89 -75.19
C PHE A 3 64.42 52.03 -74.72
N ASP A 4 64.47 50.68 -74.70
CA ASP A 4 63.79 49.66 -75.51
C ASP A 4 63.99 48.20 -74.99
N THR A 5 63.12 47.31 -75.46
CA THR A 5 63.22 45.87 -75.82
C THR A 5 63.99 44.80 -75.02
N LYS A 6 63.20 43.77 -74.64
CA LYS A 6 63.39 42.32 -74.82
C LYS A 6 64.77 41.70 -74.52
N PHE A 7 64.82 40.89 -73.47
CA PHE A 7 65.57 39.63 -73.50
C PHE A 7 64.75 38.47 -72.92
N LEU A 8 64.57 37.45 -73.76
CA LEU A 8 63.81 36.22 -73.53
C LEU A 8 64.62 35.21 -72.72
N PHE A 9 63.91 34.46 -71.87
CA PHE A 9 64.22 33.13 -71.31
C PHE A 9 65.42 32.94 -70.36
N LYS A 10 65.12 32.70 -69.08
CA LYS A 10 65.63 31.51 -68.37
C LYS A 10 64.68 31.03 -67.27
N ARG A 11 64.29 29.76 -67.41
CA ARG A 11 63.51 28.91 -66.50
C ARG A 11 64.08 28.88 -65.08
N GLY A 12 63.22 28.60 -64.08
CA GLY A 12 63.61 27.67 -63.03
C GLY A 12 62.98 27.82 -61.65
N VAL A 13 62.02 26.93 -61.35
CA VAL A 13 61.86 26.25 -60.04
C VAL A 13 61.29 27.05 -58.84
N TYR A 14 60.06 27.59 -58.90
CA TYR A 14 59.36 27.99 -57.65
C TYR A 14 57.83 27.72 -57.50
N PRO A 15 57.08 27.08 -58.43
CA PRO A 15 55.67 26.78 -58.14
C PRO A 15 55.46 25.49 -57.34
N VAL A 16 56.38 24.52 -57.45
CA VAL A 16 56.21 23.18 -56.84
C VAL A 16 56.37 23.22 -55.32
N ALA A 17 57.28 24.06 -54.80
CA ALA A 17 57.55 24.15 -53.36
C ALA A 17 56.37 24.77 -52.59
N ARG A 18 55.74 25.83 -53.14
CA ARG A 18 54.56 26.45 -52.52
C ARG A 18 53.35 25.53 -52.53
N PHE A 19 53.14 24.81 -53.64
CA PHE A 19 52.05 23.82 -53.74
C PHE A 19 52.25 22.66 -52.77
N ARG A 20 53.50 22.19 -52.58
CA ARG A 20 53.85 21.16 -51.58
C ARG A 20 53.64 21.62 -50.14
N ILE A 21 53.96 22.88 -49.82
CA ILE A 21 53.72 23.43 -48.47
C ILE A 21 52.22 23.59 -48.22
N SER A 22 51.45 24.08 -49.19
CA SER A 22 49.99 24.16 -49.05
C SER A 22 49.33 22.79 -48.89
N ILE A 23 49.77 21.78 -49.65
CA ILE A 23 49.31 20.40 -49.46
C ILE A 23 49.70 19.86 -48.09
N LEU A 24 50.93 20.10 -47.63
CA LEU A 24 51.40 19.65 -46.33
C LEU A 24 50.59 20.31 -45.20
N VAL A 25 50.28 21.60 -45.30
CA VAL A 25 49.45 22.33 -44.33
C VAL A 25 48.01 21.84 -44.34
N VAL A 26 47.44 21.54 -45.51
CA VAL A 26 46.09 20.96 -45.62
C VAL A 26 46.05 19.54 -45.03
N ILE A 27 47.08 18.72 -45.26
CA ILE A 27 47.21 17.39 -44.64
C ILE A 27 47.40 17.52 -43.13
N LEU A 28 48.20 18.48 -42.65
CA LEU A 28 48.39 18.71 -41.21
C LEU A 28 47.11 19.22 -40.54
N CYS A 29 46.34 20.08 -41.22
CA CYS A 29 45.04 20.55 -40.75
C CYS A 29 43.98 19.44 -40.79
N LEU A 30 44.01 18.54 -41.77
CA LEU A 30 43.14 17.36 -41.83
C LEU A 30 43.50 16.33 -40.74
N LEU A 31 44.79 16.16 -40.42
CA LEU A 31 45.25 15.33 -39.32
C LEU A 31 44.96 15.95 -37.95
N ALA A 32 44.93 17.28 -37.84
CA ALA A 32 44.52 17.97 -36.62
C ALA A 32 42.99 17.96 -36.39
N PHE A 33 42.21 17.61 -37.41
CA PHE A 33 40.75 17.50 -37.38
C PHE A 33 40.24 16.06 -37.37
N THR A 34 41.11 15.05 -37.22
CA THR A 34 40.60 13.72 -36.86
C THR A 34 39.90 13.86 -35.53
N PRO A 35 38.58 13.57 -35.42
CA PRO A 35 37.98 13.46 -34.11
C PRO A 35 38.85 12.46 -33.35
N LEU A 36 39.33 12.84 -32.16
CA LEU A 36 39.75 11.83 -31.20
C LEU A 36 38.51 10.93 -31.10
N ILE A 37 38.60 9.73 -31.68
CA ILE A 37 37.70 8.66 -31.31
C ILE A 37 38.08 8.44 -29.84
N GLN A 38 37.42 9.16 -28.94
CA GLN A 38 37.19 8.63 -27.62
C GLN A 38 36.57 7.28 -27.92
N GLY A 39 37.31 6.20 -27.64
CA GLY A 39 36.70 4.88 -27.59
C GLY A 39 35.41 5.06 -26.80
N ALA A 40 34.32 4.50 -27.30
CA ALA A 40 33.18 4.31 -26.42
C ALA A 40 33.76 3.55 -25.23
N ASP A 41 33.85 4.22 -24.07
CA ASP A 41 34.17 3.53 -22.83
C ASP A 41 33.00 2.57 -22.68
N ASP A 42 33.21 1.31 -23.08
CA ASP A 42 32.22 0.27 -22.91
C ASP A 42 31.74 0.36 -21.46
N ILE A 43 30.43 0.34 -21.25
CA ILE A 43 29.84 0.44 -19.91
C ILE A 43 29.28 -0.92 -19.55
N VAL A 44 29.64 -1.43 -18.38
CA VAL A 44 29.02 -2.63 -17.81
C VAL A 44 28.23 -2.26 -16.59
N TYR A 45 26.98 -2.66 -16.61
CA TYR A 45 26.06 -2.47 -15.51
C TYR A 45 26.16 -3.66 -14.57
N VAL A 46 26.27 -3.40 -13.27
CA VAL A 46 26.19 -4.44 -12.25
C VAL A 46 25.02 -4.16 -11.35
N VAL A 47 24.08 -5.10 -11.33
CA VAL A 47 22.76 -4.92 -10.74
C VAL A 47 22.53 -6.02 -9.69
N PRO A 48 22.47 -5.70 -8.39
CA PRO A 48 22.22 -6.67 -7.34
C PRO A 48 20.78 -7.21 -7.34
N VAL A 49 20.63 -8.53 -7.45
CA VAL A 49 19.39 -9.29 -7.24
C VAL A 49 19.39 -9.81 -5.79
N LYS A 50 19.11 -8.91 -4.84
CA LYS A 50 19.21 -9.18 -3.39
C LYS A 50 17.86 -9.30 -2.69
N GLY A 51 17.70 -10.34 -1.86
CA GLY A 51 16.49 -10.57 -1.07
C GLY A 51 15.37 -11.22 -1.89
N ALA A 52 14.13 -11.15 -1.40
CA ALA A 52 13.00 -11.80 -2.07
C ALA A 52 12.75 -11.25 -3.48
N VAL A 53 12.40 -12.14 -4.43
CA VAL A 53 11.91 -11.80 -5.77
C VAL A 53 10.45 -11.37 -5.66
N GLU A 54 10.20 -10.09 -5.89
CA GLU A 54 8.88 -9.47 -5.81
C GLU A 54 8.77 -8.31 -6.81
N HIS A 55 7.58 -7.74 -6.92
CA HIS A 55 7.27 -6.76 -7.96
C HIS A 55 8.08 -5.45 -7.87
N GLY A 56 8.48 -5.02 -6.68
CA GLY A 56 9.40 -3.89 -6.50
C GLY A 56 10.82 -4.17 -7.02
N LEU A 57 11.33 -5.40 -6.87
CA LEU A 57 12.58 -5.83 -7.49
C LEU A 57 12.46 -5.81 -9.01
N LYS A 58 11.31 -6.24 -9.55
CA LYS A 58 11.02 -6.17 -10.99
C LYS A 58 11.14 -4.71 -11.48
N SER A 59 10.46 -3.76 -10.87
CA SER A 59 10.49 -2.35 -11.30
C SER A 59 11.88 -1.73 -11.20
N TYR A 60 12.65 -2.11 -10.18
CA TYR A 60 14.06 -1.74 -10.06
C TYR A 60 14.91 -2.32 -11.21
N LEU A 61 14.70 -3.59 -11.57
CA LEU A 61 15.40 -4.21 -12.70
C LEU A 61 14.97 -3.58 -14.03
N GLU A 62 13.68 -3.31 -14.26
CA GLU A 62 13.21 -2.62 -15.47
C GLU A 62 13.91 -1.26 -15.65
N ARG A 63 14.05 -0.48 -14.57
CA ARG A 63 14.81 0.77 -14.61
C ARG A 63 16.29 0.51 -14.93
N ALA A 64 16.93 -0.44 -14.26
CA ALA A 64 18.35 -0.73 -14.46
C ALA A 64 18.64 -1.20 -15.89
N PHE A 65 17.80 -2.06 -16.45
CA PHE A 65 17.87 -2.52 -17.84
C PHE A 65 17.63 -1.36 -18.82
N GLY A 66 16.61 -0.53 -18.56
CA GLY A 66 16.34 0.64 -19.41
C GLY A 66 17.46 1.68 -19.38
N GLU A 67 18.14 1.88 -18.25
CA GLU A 67 19.33 2.75 -18.19
C GLU A 67 20.53 2.12 -18.90
N ALA A 68 20.74 0.81 -18.78
CA ALA A 68 21.77 0.08 -19.51
C ALA A 68 21.55 0.17 -21.04
N GLU A 69 20.30 0.01 -21.49
CA GLU A 69 19.92 0.14 -22.89
C GLU A 69 20.14 1.56 -23.42
N LYS A 70 19.67 2.59 -22.71
CA LYS A 70 19.87 4.01 -23.10
C LYS A 70 21.35 4.41 -23.19
N LYS A 71 22.23 3.67 -22.53
CA LYS A 71 23.67 3.93 -22.49
C LYS A 71 24.47 2.97 -23.37
N ASP A 72 23.80 2.17 -24.21
CA ASP A 72 24.41 1.19 -25.10
C ASP A 72 25.40 0.28 -24.33
N ALA A 73 24.97 -0.22 -23.17
CA ALA A 73 25.82 -1.04 -22.30
C ALA A 73 26.37 -2.27 -23.04
N ALA A 74 27.65 -2.55 -22.84
CA ALA A 74 28.32 -3.70 -23.44
C ALA A 74 27.83 -5.02 -22.84
N ALA A 75 27.48 -5.02 -21.55
CA ALA A 75 26.81 -6.12 -20.87
C ALA A 75 26.18 -5.67 -19.55
N LEU A 76 25.32 -6.54 -18.98
CA LEU A 76 24.74 -6.38 -17.65
C LEU A 76 25.02 -7.64 -16.81
N VAL A 77 25.59 -7.45 -15.62
CA VAL A 77 25.86 -8.52 -14.65
C VAL A 77 24.84 -8.46 -13.52
N LEU A 78 24.02 -9.50 -13.40
CA LEU A 78 23.09 -9.70 -12.29
C LEU A 78 23.80 -10.44 -11.15
N GLU A 79 23.97 -9.77 -10.01
CA GLU A 79 24.57 -10.39 -8.82
C GLU A 79 23.50 -10.98 -7.90
N PHE A 80 23.39 -12.31 -7.89
CA PHE A 80 22.35 -13.02 -7.17
C PHE A 80 22.71 -13.30 -5.72
N ASN A 81 21.85 -12.83 -4.82
CA ASN A 81 21.75 -13.29 -3.44
C ASN A 81 20.28 -13.27 -3.00
N THR A 82 19.56 -14.31 -3.39
CA THR A 82 18.11 -14.39 -3.20
C THR A 82 17.69 -15.77 -2.68
N PRO A 83 16.74 -15.81 -1.73
CA PRO A 83 16.06 -17.05 -1.33
C PRO A 83 14.95 -17.45 -2.32
N GLY A 84 14.70 -16.65 -3.36
CA GLY A 84 13.57 -16.77 -4.27
C GLY A 84 12.44 -15.82 -3.91
N GLY A 85 11.22 -16.13 -4.34
CA GLY A 85 10.09 -15.25 -4.14
C GLY A 85 8.92 -15.66 -5.02
N ARG A 86 8.23 -14.67 -5.57
CA ARG A 86 7.00 -14.91 -6.32
C ARG A 86 7.27 -15.42 -7.73
N ILE A 87 6.44 -16.36 -8.18
CA ILE A 87 6.49 -16.92 -9.52
C ILE A 87 6.12 -15.88 -10.58
N ASP A 88 5.04 -15.11 -10.36
CA ASP A 88 4.58 -14.08 -11.30
C ASP A 88 5.68 -13.04 -11.59
N ALA A 89 6.27 -12.45 -10.53
CA ALA A 89 7.38 -11.51 -10.67
C ALA A 89 8.61 -12.16 -11.33
N ALA A 90 8.89 -13.45 -11.07
CA ALA A 90 10.02 -14.14 -11.69
C ALA A 90 9.83 -14.35 -13.19
N GLN A 91 8.61 -14.67 -13.65
CA GLN A 91 8.31 -14.82 -15.08
C GLN A 91 8.49 -13.49 -15.82
N GLU A 92 7.97 -12.40 -15.26
CA GLU A 92 8.11 -11.06 -15.86
C GLU A 92 9.58 -10.60 -15.90
N ILE A 93 10.36 -10.87 -14.85
CA ILE A 93 11.81 -10.55 -14.85
C ILE A 93 12.56 -11.44 -15.85
N ARG A 94 12.18 -12.71 -16.02
CA ARG A 94 12.78 -13.56 -17.06
C ARG A 94 12.56 -12.98 -18.44
N GLU A 95 11.36 -12.51 -18.76
CA GLU A 95 11.07 -11.86 -20.04
C GLU A 95 12.00 -10.66 -20.25
N LEU A 96 12.14 -9.79 -19.25
CA LEU A 96 13.09 -8.66 -19.28
C LEU A 96 14.53 -9.11 -19.56
N ILE A 97 14.98 -10.22 -18.96
CA ILE A 97 16.34 -10.77 -19.18
C ILE A 97 16.50 -11.31 -20.61
N VAL A 98 15.50 -12.04 -21.11
CA VAL A 98 15.55 -12.70 -22.42
C VAL A 98 15.42 -11.71 -23.57
N GLU A 99 14.64 -10.64 -23.40
CA GLU A 99 14.43 -9.61 -24.41
C GLU A 99 15.53 -8.53 -24.44
N ALA A 100 16.48 -8.58 -23.52
CA ALA A 100 17.55 -7.59 -23.42
C ALA A 100 18.38 -7.52 -24.72
N PRO A 101 18.65 -6.31 -25.25
CA PRO A 101 19.41 -6.15 -26.50
C PRO A 101 20.93 -6.31 -26.32
N PHE A 102 21.39 -6.55 -25.10
CA PHE A 102 22.79 -6.74 -24.71
C PHE A 102 22.96 -8.03 -23.88
N PRO A 103 24.17 -8.60 -23.80
CA PRO A 103 24.43 -9.78 -22.97
C PRO A 103 24.13 -9.56 -21.49
N VAL A 104 23.41 -10.51 -20.88
CA VAL A 104 23.10 -10.55 -19.46
C VAL A 104 23.78 -11.75 -18.81
N TYR A 105 24.62 -11.49 -17.80
CA TYR A 105 25.38 -12.52 -17.09
C TYR A 105 24.90 -12.67 -15.65
N ALA A 106 24.64 -13.90 -15.22
CA ALA A 106 24.36 -14.20 -13.83
C ALA A 106 25.67 -14.44 -13.07
N TYR A 107 25.81 -13.81 -11.91
CA TYR A 107 26.87 -14.11 -10.95
C TYR A 107 26.29 -14.42 -9.58
N VAL A 108 26.30 -15.70 -9.18
CA VAL A 108 25.69 -16.16 -7.93
C VAL A 108 26.66 -15.97 -6.76
N LYS A 109 26.28 -15.12 -5.79
CA LYS A 109 27.10 -14.82 -4.61
C LYS A 109 26.25 -14.36 -3.40
N PRO A 110 25.93 -15.25 -2.44
CA PRO A 110 26.13 -16.70 -2.44
C PRO A 110 24.95 -17.51 -2.97
N HIS A 111 23.76 -16.94 -3.14
CA HIS A 111 22.54 -17.74 -3.31
C HIS A 111 21.71 -17.35 -4.54
N ALA A 112 21.34 -18.35 -5.33
CA ALA A 112 20.29 -18.28 -6.36
C ALA A 112 19.29 -19.41 -6.10
N LEU A 113 18.46 -19.26 -5.07
CA LEU A 113 17.48 -20.27 -4.68
C LEU A 113 16.10 -19.96 -5.25
N SER A 114 15.32 -21.01 -5.49
CA SER A 114 13.95 -20.91 -5.97
C SER A 114 13.82 -20.03 -7.22
N ALA A 115 13.01 -18.97 -7.20
CA ALA A 115 12.91 -18.01 -8.32
C ALA A 115 14.28 -17.45 -8.76
N GLY A 116 15.26 -17.35 -7.87
CA GLY A 116 16.63 -16.96 -8.22
C GLY A 116 17.32 -17.95 -9.14
N ALA A 117 17.10 -19.26 -8.95
CA ALA A 117 17.64 -20.28 -9.84
C ALA A 117 17.07 -20.09 -11.25
N TYR A 118 15.74 -19.95 -11.36
CA TYR A 118 15.04 -19.70 -12.61
C TYR A 118 15.58 -18.47 -13.37
N LEU A 119 15.71 -17.32 -12.68
CA LEU A 119 16.24 -16.10 -13.27
C LEU A 119 17.70 -16.22 -13.69
N SER A 120 18.52 -16.92 -12.89
CA SER A 120 19.92 -17.14 -13.23
C SER A 120 20.09 -18.05 -14.46
N LEU A 121 19.16 -18.98 -14.69
CA LEU A 121 19.13 -19.83 -15.89
C LEU A 121 18.73 -19.06 -17.14
N ALA A 122 17.95 -17.98 -17.01
CA ALA A 122 17.53 -17.14 -18.12
C ALA A 122 18.66 -16.27 -18.70
N CYS A 123 19.73 -16.04 -17.92
CA CYS A 123 20.89 -15.26 -18.34
C CYS A 123 21.73 -16.00 -19.40
N ASP A 124 22.38 -15.24 -20.28
CA ASP A 124 23.22 -15.78 -21.36
C ASP A 124 24.31 -16.70 -20.82
N ARG A 125 25.00 -16.27 -19.76
CA ARG A 125 25.99 -17.08 -19.04
C ARG A 125 25.74 -17.02 -17.54
N LEU A 126 26.07 -18.12 -16.86
CA LEU A 126 25.83 -18.35 -15.44
C LEU A 126 27.15 -18.68 -14.75
N PHE A 127 27.59 -17.79 -13.89
CA PHE A 127 28.81 -17.91 -13.11
C PHE A 127 28.49 -17.97 -11.62
N MET A 128 29.38 -18.59 -10.85
CA MET A 128 29.21 -18.68 -9.40
C MET A 128 30.47 -18.24 -8.66
N ALA A 129 30.29 -17.62 -7.50
CA ALA A 129 31.36 -17.47 -6.53
C ALA A 129 31.61 -18.78 -5.78
N PRO A 130 32.83 -19.03 -5.26
CA PRO A 130 33.07 -20.13 -4.33
C PRO A 130 32.15 -20.06 -3.11
N GLY A 131 31.66 -21.22 -2.66
CA GLY A 131 30.75 -21.32 -1.51
C GLY A 131 29.31 -20.91 -1.82
N GLY A 132 28.95 -20.75 -3.09
CA GLY A 132 27.59 -20.45 -3.52
C GLY A 132 26.70 -21.69 -3.68
N THR A 133 25.39 -21.45 -3.79
CA THR A 133 24.37 -22.47 -4.03
C THR A 133 23.31 -22.01 -5.03
N ILE A 134 22.81 -22.96 -5.82
CA ILE A 134 21.73 -22.79 -6.80
C ILE A 134 20.75 -23.96 -6.75
N GLY A 135 19.45 -23.69 -6.87
CA GLY A 135 18.39 -24.71 -6.91
C GLY A 135 17.32 -24.52 -5.84
N ALA A 136 16.80 -25.62 -5.25
CA ALA A 136 15.68 -25.61 -4.31
C ALA A 136 14.49 -24.78 -4.80
N ALA A 137 13.94 -25.17 -5.95
CA ALA A 137 12.94 -24.42 -6.72
C ALA A 137 11.54 -25.02 -6.75
N GLU A 138 11.23 -25.95 -5.85
CA GLU A 138 9.85 -26.37 -5.61
C GLU A 138 9.00 -25.17 -5.15
N PRO A 139 7.89 -24.84 -5.84
CA PRO A 139 6.96 -23.82 -5.38
C PRO A 139 6.39 -24.18 -4.02
N ARG A 140 5.97 -23.19 -3.24
CA ARG A 140 5.25 -23.40 -1.98
C ARG A 140 4.00 -22.53 -1.97
N THR A 141 2.83 -23.15 -1.78
CA THR A 141 1.53 -22.48 -1.85
C THR A 141 0.95 -22.08 -0.48
N GLY A 142 1.72 -22.23 0.59
CA GLY A 142 1.26 -22.14 1.98
C GLY A 142 2.08 -21.27 2.91
N LEU A 143 1.47 -20.88 4.05
CA LEU A 143 2.18 -20.27 5.19
C LEU A 143 2.97 -21.32 6.01
N ALA A 144 2.61 -22.60 5.88
CA ALA A 144 3.29 -23.71 6.53
C ALA A 144 4.31 -24.36 5.59
N ALA A 145 5.50 -24.66 6.12
CA ALA A 145 6.62 -25.25 5.36
C ALA A 145 6.33 -26.65 4.76
N GLU A 146 5.23 -27.28 5.17
CA GLU A 146 4.85 -28.67 4.82
C GLU A 146 3.69 -28.75 3.82
N GLU A 147 3.10 -27.63 3.41
CA GLU A 147 1.97 -27.68 2.48
C GLU A 147 2.44 -28.16 1.10
N THR A 148 1.89 -29.30 0.67
CA THR A 148 2.17 -29.92 -0.63
C THR A 148 1.63 -29.05 -1.74
N THR A 149 2.49 -28.64 -2.66
CA THR A 149 2.13 -27.87 -3.85
C THR A 149 1.24 -28.68 -4.77
N ASP A 150 0.20 -28.05 -5.31
CA ASP A 150 -0.70 -28.67 -6.29
C ASP A 150 0.08 -29.17 -7.52
N GLU A 151 -0.20 -30.40 -7.96
CA GLU A 151 0.54 -31.06 -9.05
C GLU A 151 0.48 -30.26 -10.36
N LYS A 152 -0.60 -29.51 -10.63
CA LYS A 152 -0.68 -28.64 -11.81
C LYS A 152 0.36 -27.53 -11.74
N LEU A 153 0.51 -26.88 -10.58
CA LEU A 153 1.50 -25.83 -10.38
C LEU A 153 2.92 -26.40 -10.42
N LEU A 154 3.14 -27.57 -9.84
CA LEU A 154 4.44 -28.24 -9.84
C LEU A 154 4.87 -28.62 -11.26
N SER A 155 3.97 -29.26 -12.03
CA SER A 155 4.21 -29.63 -13.43
C SER A 155 4.44 -28.41 -14.32
N PHE A 156 3.67 -27.34 -14.13
CA PHE A 156 3.87 -26.07 -14.84
C PHE A 156 5.26 -25.48 -14.56
N TRP A 157 5.62 -25.34 -13.28
CA TRP A 157 6.87 -24.71 -12.88
C TRP A 157 8.11 -25.55 -13.25
N GLU A 158 7.99 -26.87 -13.24
CA GLU A 158 9.01 -27.77 -13.78
C GLU A 158 9.24 -27.50 -15.27
N GLY A 159 8.16 -27.41 -16.07
CA GLY A 159 8.24 -27.10 -17.49
C GLY A 159 8.91 -25.74 -17.77
N GLU A 160 8.60 -24.73 -16.96
CA GLU A 160 9.23 -23.40 -17.04
C GLU A 160 10.74 -23.47 -16.78
N MET A 161 11.17 -24.20 -15.75
CA MET A 161 12.58 -24.39 -15.42
C MET A 161 13.33 -25.16 -16.52
N ARG A 162 12.73 -26.24 -17.06
CA ARG A 162 13.28 -27.00 -18.20
C ARG A 162 13.48 -26.12 -19.42
N THR A 163 12.42 -25.43 -19.84
CA THR A 163 12.43 -24.58 -21.03
C THR A 163 13.43 -23.43 -20.90
N THR A 164 13.57 -22.87 -19.70
CA THR A 164 14.54 -21.80 -19.43
C THR A 164 15.98 -22.30 -19.47
N ALA A 165 16.24 -23.51 -18.96
CA ALA A 165 17.55 -24.16 -19.10
C ALA A 165 17.88 -24.45 -20.57
N GLU A 166 16.93 -25.03 -21.32
CA GLU A 166 17.08 -25.35 -22.75
C GLU A 166 17.39 -24.12 -23.59
N LEU A 167 16.72 -22.99 -23.32
CA LEU A 167 16.94 -21.72 -24.01
C LEU A 167 18.42 -21.30 -24.01
N ARG A 168 19.15 -21.66 -22.95
CA ARG A 168 20.58 -21.33 -22.76
C ARG A 168 21.50 -22.54 -22.87
N GLY A 169 21.01 -23.66 -23.40
CA GLY A 169 21.79 -24.88 -23.61
C GLY A 169 22.22 -25.60 -22.33
N ARG A 170 21.51 -25.40 -21.22
CA ARG A 170 21.76 -26.08 -19.94
C ARG A 170 20.89 -27.34 -19.82
N ASP A 171 21.37 -28.31 -19.07
CA ASP A 171 20.68 -29.59 -18.87
C ASP A 171 19.29 -29.37 -18.21
N PRO A 172 18.18 -29.67 -18.93
CA PRO A 172 16.84 -29.48 -18.40
C PRO A 172 16.49 -30.43 -17.27
N ASP A 173 17.09 -31.63 -17.19
CA ASP A 173 16.82 -32.59 -16.11
C ASP A 173 17.42 -32.11 -14.80
N ILE A 174 18.60 -31.49 -14.83
CA ILE A 174 19.18 -30.82 -13.65
C ILE A 174 18.26 -29.70 -13.17
N ALA A 175 17.76 -28.85 -14.09
CA ALA A 175 16.83 -27.78 -13.74
C ALA A 175 15.50 -28.30 -13.18
N ALA A 176 14.97 -29.39 -13.75
CA ALA A 176 13.74 -30.02 -13.29
C ALA A 176 13.89 -30.66 -11.90
N ALA A 177 15.03 -31.30 -11.62
CA ALA A 177 15.32 -31.88 -10.30
C ALA A 177 15.43 -30.82 -9.19
N MET A 178 15.63 -29.54 -9.54
CA MET A 178 15.53 -28.44 -8.56
C MET A 178 14.08 -28.20 -8.12
N VAL A 179 13.10 -28.56 -8.96
CA VAL A 179 11.66 -28.33 -8.71
C VAL A 179 10.99 -29.57 -8.14
N ARG A 180 11.23 -30.73 -8.76
CA ARG A 180 10.49 -31.98 -8.49
C ARG A 180 11.39 -32.99 -7.79
N LYS A 181 10.97 -33.44 -6.60
CA LYS A 181 11.72 -34.39 -5.77
C LYS A 181 11.81 -35.79 -6.37
N GLU A 182 10.83 -36.17 -7.18
CA GLU A 182 10.74 -37.48 -7.81
C GLU A 182 11.78 -37.67 -8.93
N ILE A 183 12.37 -36.58 -9.42
CA ILE A 183 13.42 -36.63 -10.44
C ILE A 183 14.74 -36.95 -9.75
N SER A 184 15.34 -38.06 -10.13
CA SER A 184 16.65 -38.49 -9.65
C SER A 184 17.70 -38.40 -10.74
N ILE A 185 18.90 -37.96 -10.39
CA ILE A 185 20.05 -37.89 -11.30
C ILE A 185 21.17 -38.72 -10.68
N PRO A 186 21.61 -39.82 -11.33
CA PRO A 186 22.61 -40.72 -10.80
C PRO A 186 23.88 -39.98 -10.34
N GLY A 187 24.29 -40.20 -9.08
CA GLY A 187 25.47 -39.56 -8.50
C GLY A 187 25.30 -38.09 -8.09
N VAL A 188 24.11 -37.50 -8.30
CA VAL A 188 23.83 -36.08 -8.00
C VAL A 188 22.70 -35.94 -6.97
N VAL A 189 21.53 -36.54 -7.22
CA VAL A 189 20.37 -36.50 -6.32
C VAL A 189 19.54 -37.77 -6.42
N GLU A 190 19.13 -38.28 -5.26
CA GLU A 190 18.24 -39.43 -5.13
C GLU A 190 16.77 -39.00 -5.21
N SER A 191 15.91 -39.89 -5.70
CA SER A 191 14.46 -39.67 -5.70
C SER A 191 13.97 -39.42 -4.26
N GLY A 192 13.10 -38.41 -4.11
CA GLY A 192 12.56 -37.93 -2.84
C GLY A 192 13.29 -36.72 -2.24
N LYS A 193 14.36 -36.23 -2.88
CA LYS A 193 15.12 -35.04 -2.42
C LYS A 193 15.14 -33.97 -3.51
N LEU A 194 15.03 -32.70 -3.11
CA LEU A 194 15.23 -31.58 -4.03
C LEU A 194 16.72 -31.38 -4.34
N LEU A 195 17.03 -31.05 -5.59
CA LEU A 195 18.38 -30.70 -5.96
C LEU A 195 18.70 -29.25 -5.54
N THR A 196 19.80 -29.12 -4.80
CA THR A 196 20.53 -27.87 -4.60
C THR A 196 21.99 -28.15 -4.90
N LEU A 197 22.54 -27.45 -5.88
CA LEU A 197 23.93 -27.61 -6.27
C LEU A 197 24.80 -26.61 -5.51
N THR A 198 25.90 -27.11 -4.96
CA THR A 198 27.04 -26.27 -4.58
C THR A 198 27.80 -25.81 -5.82
N THR A 199 28.57 -24.73 -5.71
CA THR A 199 29.48 -24.27 -6.79
C THR A 199 30.29 -25.42 -7.41
N LYS A 200 30.89 -26.29 -6.58
CA LYS A 200 31.69 -27.43 -7.05
C LYS A 200 30.89 -28.46 -7.84
N GLN A 201 29.69 -28.80 -7.36
CA GLN A 201 28.83 -29.76 -8.06
C GLN A 201 28.36 -29.18 -9.39
N ALA A 202 27.92 -27.92 -9.39
CA ALA A 202 27.48 -27.22 -10.59
C ALA A 202 28.58 -27.14 -11.65
N GLU A 203 29.82 -26.83 -11.25
CA GLU A 203 30.99 -26.85 -12.13
C GLU A 203 31.28 -28.25 -12.67
N SER A 204 31.30 -29.28 -11.81
CA SER A 204 31.60 -30.66 -12.21
C SER A 204 30.58 -31.24 -13.20
N LEU A 205 29.34 -30.75 -13.17
CA LEU A 205 28.26 -31.14 -14.06
C LEU A 205 28.23 -30.31 -15.35
N GLY A 206 29.08 -29.29 -15.49
CA GLY A 206 29.02 -28.33 -16.59
C GLY A 206 27.73 -27.51 -16.60
N PHE A 207 27.07 -27.36 -15.45
CA PHE A 207 25.81 -26.63 -15.32
C PHE A 207 26.01 -25.11 -15.26
N ILE A 208 27.24 -24.67 -14.98
CA ILE A 208 27.66 -23.27 -14.93
C ILE A 208 28.85 -23.05 -15.86
N ASP A 209 28.99 -21.81 -16.32
CA ASP A 209 30.01 -21.38 -17.28
C ASP A 209 31.39 -21.13 -16.65
N GLY A 210 31.46 -21.03 -15.32
CA GLY A 210 32.72 -20.84 -14.61
C GLY A 210 32.56 -20.40 -13.16
N VAL A 211 33.67 -20.44 -12.43
CA VAL A 211 33.76 -20.08 -11.01
C VAL A 211 34.78 -18.95 -10.84
N PHE A 212 34.37 -17.86 -10.19
CA PHE A 212 35.21 -16.66 -10.00
C PHE A 212 35.10 -16.12 -8.57
N ASN A 213 36.24 -15.80 -7.94
CA ASN A 213 36.29 -15.35 -6.55
C ASN A 213 35.74 -13.94 -6.36
N SER A 214 35.82 -13.12 -7.41
CA SER A 214 35.41 -11.73 -7.38
C SER A 214 34.77 -11.28 -8.68
N ARG A 215 34.02 -10.18 -8.59
CA ARG A 215 33.49 -9.47 -9.75
C ARG A 215 34.60 -9.06 -10.72
N ALA A 216 35.74 -8.60 -10.21
CA ALA A 216 36.86 -8.18 -11.05
C ALA A 216 37.40 -9.34 -11.91
N GLU A 217 37.60 -10.51 -11.29
CA GLU A 217 38.05 -11.72 -11.97
C GLU A 217 37.04 -12.20 -13.04
N LEU A 218 35.74 -12.09 -12.75
CA LEU A 218 34.68 -12.38 -13.71
C LEU A 218 34.71 -11.40 -14.90
N LEU A 219 34.84 -10.10 -14.65
CA LEU A 219 34.88 -9.08 -15.72
C LEU A 219 36.11 -9.27 -16.61
N GLU A 220 37.27 -9.59 -16.03
CA GLU A 220 38.48 -9.93 -16.78
C GLU A 220 38.28 -11.16 -17.68
N HIS A 221 37.61 -12.22 -17.18
CA HIS A 221 37.28 -13.39 -18.01
C HIS A 221 36.35 -13.05 -19.18
N LEU A 222 35.48 -12.06 -19.00
CA LEU A 222 34.54 -11.61 -20.02
C LEU A 222 35.17 -10.62 -21.01
N GLY A 223 36.42 -10.17 -20.79
CA GLY A 223 37.07 -9.13 -21.59
C GLY A 223 36.48 -7.73 -21.33
N LEU A 224 36.02 -7.49 -20.10
CA LEU A 224 35.31 -6.28 -19.65
C LEU A 224 36.06 -5.57 -18.51
N GLU A 225 37.38 -5.77 -18.40
CA GLU A 225 38.21 -5.24 -17.31
C GLU A 225 38.53 -3.74 -17.42
N GLU A 226 38.67 -3.21 -18.64
CA GLU A 226 38.90 -1.78 -18.91
C GLU A 226 37.59 -0.99 -19.06
N THR A 227 36.47 -1.68 -18.97
CA THR A 227 35.12 -1.14 -19.09
C THR A 227 34.72 -0.34 -17.85
N ARG A 228 33.98 0.76 -18.02
CA ARG A 228 33.44 1.51 -16.91
C ARG A 228 32.33 0.71 -16.21
N VAL A 229 32.58 0.28 -14.98
CA VAL A 229 31.59 -0.43 -14.16
C VAL A 229 30.65 0.55 -13.47
N VAL A 230 29.36 0.50 -13.80
CA VAL A 230 28.29 1.23 -13.11
C VAL A 230 27.53 0.26 -12.23
N THR A 231 27.59 0.45 -10.91
CA THR A 231 26.75 -0.32 -9.98
C THR A 231 25.43 0.42 -9.78
N GLU A 232 24.35 -0.15 -10.27
CA GLU A 232 23.00 0.40 -10.06
C GLU A 232 22.51 0.00 -8.69
N GLU A 233 22.52 0.91 -7.73
CA GLU A 233 21.89 0.66 -6.42
C GLU A 233 20.41 1.06 -6.43
N MET A 234 19.63 0.41 -5.57
CA MET A 234 18.26 0.85 -5.30
C MET A 234 18.28 2.23 -4.62
N SER A 235 17.52 3.16 -5.18
CA SER A 235 17.19 4.44 -4.57
C SER A 235 16.40 4.26 -3.28
N ALA A 236 16.35 5.30 -2.44
CA ALA A 236 15.55 5.29 -1.23
C ALA A 236 14.04 5.11 -1.52
N ALA A 237 13.55 5.68 -2.63
CA ALA A 237 12.17 5.52 -3.07
C ALA A 237 11.86 4.07 -3.43
N GLU A 238 12.74 3.38 -4.15
CA GLU A 238 12.57 1.96 -4.50
C GLU A 238 12.66 1.05 -3.27
N LYS A 239 13.56 1.34 -2.33
CA LYS A 239 13.64 0.62 -1.05
C LYS A 239 12.33 0.76 -0.26
N LEU A 240 11.76 1.95 -0.23
CA LEU A 240 10.47 2.21 0.41
C LEU A 240 9.32 1.53 -0.32
N ALA A 241 9.27 1.63 -1.65
CA ALA A 241 8.26 0.97 -2.48
C ALA A 241 8.27 -0.54 -2.24
N ARG A 242 9.44 -1.17 -2.31
CA ARG A 242 9.66 -2.59 -2.02
C ARG A 242 9.22 -3.01 -0.62
N PHE A 243 9.43 -2.16 0.38
CA PHE A 243 8.95 -2.43 1.74
C PHE A 243 7.42 -2.39 1.80
N ILE A 244 6.80 -1.42 1.14
CA ILE A 244 5.34 -1.22 1.14
C ILE A 244 4.62 -2.32 0.34
N THR A 245 5.13 -2.67 -0.84
CA THR A 245 4.55 -3.69 -1.73
C THR A 245 4.70 -5.11 -1.21
N ASN A 246 5.43 -5.31 -0.10
CA ASN A 246 5.41 -6.60 0.59
C ASN A 246 3.96 -6.95 0.99
N PRO A 247 3.46 -8.16 0.69
CA PRO A 247 2.07 -8.53 0.93
C PRO A 247 1.62 -8.36 2.40
N VAL A 248 2.53 -8.64 3.35
CA VAL A 248 2.25 -8.49 4.78
C VAL A 248 2.12 -7.02 5.14
N VAL A 249 3.05 -6.17 4.67
CA VAL A 249 3.04 -4.73 4.95
C VAL A 249 1.82 -4.07 4.31
N SER A 250 1.53 -4.37 3.05
CA SER A 250 0.33 -3.90 2.35
C SER A 250 -0.96 -4.30 3.07
N THR A 251 -1.06 -5.54 3.54
CA THR A 251 -2.21 -6.01 4.34
C THR A 251 -2.35 -5.22 5.63
N LEU A 252 -1.25 -4.98 6.35
CA LEU A 252 -1.28 -4.18 7.59
C LEU A 252 -1.68 -2.73 7.32
N LEU A 253 -1.17 -2.10 6.25
CA LEU A 253 -1.53 -0.73 5.89
C LEU A 253 -3.02 -0.59 5.58
N ILE A 254 -3.59 -1.49 4.76
CA ILE A 254 -5.03 -1.47 4.46
C ILE A 254 -5.85 -1.75 5.72
N THR A 255 -5.44 -2.73 6.54
CA THR A 255 -6.11 -3.05 7.81
C THR A 255 -6.16 -1.83 8.73
N ILE A 256 -5.01 -1.20 8.99
CA ILE A 256 -4.89 -0.05 9.88
C ILE A 256 -5.65 1.14 9.28
N GLY A 257 -5.52 1.36 7.97
CA GLY A 257 -6.21 2.42 7.24
C GLY A 257 -7.73 2.32 7.35
N LEU A 258 -8.30 1.13 7.09
CA LEU A 258 -9.74 0.85 7.21
C LEU A 258 -10.22 0.94 8.66
N ALA A 259 -9.51 0.34 9.61
CA ALA A 259 -9.89 0.39 11.02
C ALA A 259 -9.89 1.84 11.54
N ALA A 260 -8.85 2.61 11.22
CA ALA A 260 -8.73 3.99 11.64
C ALA A 260 -9.78 4.89 10.95
N LEU A 261 -10.10 4.64 9.67
CA LEU A 261 -11.18 5.35 8.96
C LEU A 261 -12.54 5.17 9.66
N VAL A 262 -12.88 3.93 10.02
CA VAL A 262 -14.15 3.62 10.67
C VAL A 262 -14.17 4.17 12.10
N LEU A 263 -13.08 4.04 12.85
CA LEU A 263 -12.99 4.57 14.21
C LEU A 263 -13.13 6.10 14.22
N GLU A 264 -12.53 6.80 13.26
CA GLU A 264 -12.67 8.25 13.11
C GLU A 264 -14.14 8.66 12.97
N ILE A 265 -14.94 7.92 12.18
CA ILE A 265 -16.39 8.20 12.01
C ILE A 265 -17.15 8.05 13.33
N PHE A 266 -16.75 7.11 14.19
CA PHE A 266 -17.38 6.90 15.50
C PHE A 266 -16.89 7.85 16.59
N THR A 267 -15.71 8.46 16.42
CA THR A 267 -15.17 9.45 17.35
C THR A 267 -15.57 10.86 16.91
N ALA A 268 -16.14 11.66 17.80
CA ALA A 268 -16.58 13.01 17.45
C ALA A 268 -15.38 13.95 17.18
N GLY A 269 -15.03 14.14 15.90
CA GLY A 269 -14.05 15.12 15.42
C GLY A 269 -12.92 14.53 14.58
N PHE A 270 -12.16 15.39 13.90
CA PHE A 270 -10.94 14.97 13.21
C PHE A 270 -9.79 14.81 14.22
N GLY A 271 -9.15 13.64 14.25
CA GLY A 271 -8.16 13.32 15.26
C GLY A 271 -7.03 12.42 14.79
N VAL A 272 -6.55 11.61 15.74
CA VAL A 272 -5.43 10.70 15.51
C VAL A 272 -5.81 9.58 14.54
N ALA A 273 -7.05 9.06 14.61
CA ALA A 273 -7.48 7.96 13.74
C ALA A 273 -7.60 8.41 12.27
N GLY A 274 -8.18 9.58 12.00
CA GLY A 274 -8.23 10.15 10.65
C GLY A 274 -6.84 10.37 10.05
N SER A 275 -5.91 10.90 10.84
CA SER A 275 -4.51 11.09 10.43
C SER A 275 -3.81 9.76 10.11
N ILE A 276 -4.00 8.73 10.94
CA ILE A 276 -3.47 7.37 10.70
C ILE A 276 -4.07 6.76 9.44
N SER A 277 -5.37 6.97 9.20
CA SER A 277 -6.05 6.47 8.01
C SER A 277 -5.46 7.07 6.74
N ILE A 278 -5.35 8.40 6.69
CA ILE A 278 -4.76 9.13 5.56
C ILE A 278 -3.32 8.68 5.33
N LEU A 279 -2.49 8.59 6.37
CA LEU A 279 -1.10 8.16 6.24
C LEU A 279 -1.01 6.71 5.71
N SER A 280 -1.83 5.81 6.24
CA SER A 280 -1.83 4.39 5.83
C SER A 280 -2.21 4.24 4.36
N PHE A 281 -3.26 4.92 3.91
CA PHE A 281 -3.68 4.88 2.49
C PHE A 281 -2.69 5.62 1.58
N ALA A 282 -2.15 6.77 2.01
CA ALA A 282 -1.13 7.48 1.25
C ALA A 282 0.13 6.64 1.05
N LEU A 283 0.58 5.94 2.10
CA LEU A 283 1.70 4.99 1.99
C LEU A 283 1.34 3.83 1.07
N PHE A 284 0.16 3.21 1.25
CA PHE A 284 -0.28 2.10 0.41
C PHE A 284 -0.30 2.50 -1.07
N PHE A 285 -1.10 3.49 -1.46
CA PHE A 285 -1.23 3.88 -2.87
C PHE A 285 0.07 4.47 -3.41
N GLY A 286 0.76 5.32 -2.62
CA GLY A 286 2.03 5.93 -3.02
C GLY A 286 3.11 4.88 -3.28
N GLY A 287 3.25 3.87 -2.42
CA GLY A 287 4.21 2.79 -2.60
C GLY A 287 3.91 1.93 -3.84
N HIS A 288 2.64 1.63 -4.12
CA HIS A 288 2.25 0.87 -5.32
C HIS A 288 2.46 1.67 -6.61
N ILE A 289 2.22 2.99 -6.60
CA ILE A 289 2.53 3.86 -7.74
C ILE A 289 4.04 3.96 -7.96
N LEU A 290 4.83 4.12 -6.89
CA LEU A 290 6.29 4.13 -7.01
C LEU A 290 6.86 2.80 -7.51
N ALA A 291 6.19 1.69 -7.19
CA ALA A 291 6.52 0.38 -7.73
C ALA A 291 5.97 0.16 -9.15
N GLY A 292 5.24 1.11 -9.76
CA GLY A 292 4.66 0.94 -11.09
C GLY A 292 3.50 -0.05 -11.17
N LEU A 293 2.95 -0.47 -10.03
CA LEU A 293 1.81 -1.41 -9.95
C LEU A 293 0.46 -0.73 -10.20
N ALA A 294 0.40 0.60 -10.02
CA ALA A 294 -0.82 1.38 -10.15
C ALA A 294 -0.51 2.78 -10.69
N GLY A 295 -1.45 3.41 -11.39
CA GLY A 295 -1.37 4.83 -11.75
C GLY A 295 -2.14 5.73 -10.78
N TYR A 296 -2.26 7.02 -11.11
CA TYR A 296 -2.99 7.99 -10.28
C TYR A 296 -4.51 7.76 -10.28
N GLU A 297 -5.04 7.03 -11.25
CA GLU A 297 -6.46 6.69 -11.38
C GLU A 297 -7.02 5.94 -10.16
N VAL A 298 -6.22 5.09 -9.51
CA VAL A 298 -6.69 4.35 -8.32
C VAL A 298 -6.89 5.28 -7.13
N ILE A 299 -6.07 6.31 -6.98
CA ILE A 299 -6.24 7.33 -5.92
C ILE A 299 -7.50 8.14 -6.17
N VAL A 300 -7.71 8.57 -7.42
CA VAL A 300 -8.92 9.32 -7.80
C VAL A 300 -10.16 8.48 -7.52
N LEU A 301 -10.14 7.19 -7.87
CA LEU A 301 -11.23 6.27 -7.61
C LEU A 301 -11.46 6.05 -6.10
N PHE A 302 -10.39 5.87 -5.32
CA PHE A 302 -10.46 5.74 -3.86
C PHE A 302 -11.08 6.98 -3.22
N LEU A 303 -10.57 8.17 -3.54
CA LEU A 303 -11.09 9.45 -3.02
C LEU A 303 -12.54 9.67 -3.43
N THR A 304 -12.89 9.33 -4.67
CA THR A 304 -14.29 9.35 -5.13
C THR A 304 -15.15 8.44 -4.26
N GLY A 305 -14.68 7.23 -3.97
CA GLY A 305 -15.35 6.29 -3.06
C GLY A 305 -15.58 6.86 -1.67
N VAL A 306 -14.55 7.49 -1.07
CA VAL A 306 -14.67 8.16 0.24
C VAL A 306 -15.68 9.30 0.18
N VAL A 307 -15.65 10.14 -0.86
CA VAL A 307 -16.61 11.25 -1.02
C VAL A 307 -18.05 10.74 -1.16
N LEU A 308 -18.28 9.68 -1.92
CA LEU A 308 -19.60 9.06 -2.06
C LEU A 308 -20.12 8.50 -0.74
N LEU A 309 -19.26 7.88 0.07
CA LEU A 309 -19.61 7.43 1.41
C LEU A 309 -19.99 8.59 2.33
N VAL A 310 -19.24 9.69 2.29
CA VAL A 310 -19.54 10.89 3.07
C VAL A 310 -20.86 11.51 2.62
N MET A 311 -21.11 11.58 1.30
CA MET A 311 -22.37 12.10 0.76
C MET A 311 -23.58 11.27 1.19
N GLU A 312 -23.47 9.93 1.24
CA GLU A 312 -24.55 9.07 1.73
C GLU A 312 -24.95 9.43 3.17
N ALA A 313 -24.02 9.86 4.02
CA ALA A 313 -24.34 10.27 5.38
C ALA A 313 -25.21 11.55 5.47
N PHE A 314 -25.21 12.39 4.41
CA PHE A 314 -26.01 13.62 4.34
C PHE A 314 -27.30 13.45 3.53
N VAL A 315 -27.34 12.48 2.62
CA VAL A 315 -28.51 12.21 1.78
C VAL A 315 -29.37 11.18 2.51
N ALA A 316 -30.60 11.55 2.86
CA ALA A 316 -31.61 10.58 3.30
C ALA A 316 -32.05 9.71 2.10
N GLY A 317 -31.21 8.74 1.73
CA GLY A 317 -31.32 7.93 0.51
C GLY A 317 -31.49 6.44 0.77
N PHE A 318 -31.52 5.67 -0.33
CA PHE A 318 -31.67 4.21 -0.35
C PHE A 318 -30.34 3.44 -0.21
N GLY A 319 -29.22 4.09 0.12
CA GLY A 319 -27.91 3.43 0.21
C GLY A 319 -27.13 3.34 -1.11
N ILE A 320 -27.60 3.96 -2.20
CA ILE A 320 -26.99 3.83 -3.53
C ILE A 320 -25.61 4.48 -3.59
N LEU A 321 -25.45 5.69 -3.02
CA LEU A 321 -24.15 6.36 -3.00
C LEU A 321 -23.19 5.59 -2.09
N GLY A 322 -23.69 5.07 -0.97
CA GLY A 322 -22.96 4.19 -0.07
C GLY A 322 -22.41 2.96 -0.78
N ALA A 323 -23.26 2.23 -1.50
CA ALA A 323 -22.88 1.04 -2.26
C ALA A 323 -21.87 1.35 -3.37
N ALA A 324 -22.10 2.42 -4.15
CA ALA A 324 -21.16 2.87 -5.17
C ALA A 324 -19.81 3.26 -4.57
N GLY A 325 -19.81 3.92 -3.41
CA GLY A 325 -18.62 4.29 -2.67
C GLY A 325 -17.81 3.06 -2.22
N ILE A 326 -18.47 2.06 -1.62
CA ILE A 326 -17.82 0.80 -1.24
C ILE A 326 -17.22 0.09 -2.45
N ILE A 327 -17.97 0.00 -3.56
CA ILE A 327 -17.48 -0.62 -4.80
C ILE A 327 -16.24 0.12 -5.32
N ALA A 328 -16.25 1.46 -5.31
CA ALA A 328 -15.10 2.25 -5.74
C ALA A 328 -13.88 2.03 -4.83
N LEU A 329 -14.05 1.97 -3.51
CA LEU A 329 -12.97 1.65 -2.58
C LEU A 329 -12.39 0.26 -2.84
N ILE A 330 -13.24 -0.76 -2.95
CA ILE A 330 -12.83 -2.13 -3.24
C ILE A 330 -12.08 -2.18 -4.58
N ALA A 331 -12.66 -1.59 -5.63
CA ALA A 331 -12.05 -1.55 -6.95
C ALA A 331 -10.68 -0.85 -6.93
N SER A 332 -10.54 0.27 -6.21
CA SER A 332 -9.25 0.97 -6.09
C SER A 332 -8.16 0.12 -5.45
N ILE A 333 -8.49 -0.64 -4.40
CA ILE A 333 -7.54 -1.54 -3.72
C ILE A 333 -7.18 -2.73 -4.64
N LEU A 334 -8.18 -3.31 -5.33
CA LEU A 334 -7.95 -4.42 -6.26
C LEU A 334 -7.10 -4.01 -7.46
N LEU A 335 -7.35 -2.82 -8.04
CA LEU A 335 -6.56 -2.27 -9.15
C LEU A 335 -5.16 -1.83 -8.72
N SER A 336 -4.93 -1.61 -7.43
CA SER A 336 -3.60 -1.29 -6.92
C SER A 336 -2.72 -2.52 -6.72
N ALA A 337 -3.32 -3.71 -6.60
CA ALA A 337 -2.60 -4.94 -6.38
C ALA A 337 -1.98 -5.47 -7.69
N ALA A 338 -0.83 -6.15 -7.58
CA ALA A 338 -0.14 -6.69 -8.74
C ALA A 338 -0.97 -7.70 -9.55
N ASN A 339 -1.86 -8.44 -8.88
CA ASN A 339 -2.86 -9.26 -9.53
C ASN A 339 -4.16 -9.31 -8.71
N THR A 340 -5.28 -9.63 -9.37
CA THR A 340 -6.61 -9.68 -8.75
C THR A 340 -6.68 -10.66 -7.56
N GLY A 341 -5.97 -11.79 -7.64
CA GLY A 341 -5.96 -12.79 -6.58
C GLY A 341 -5.30 -12.27 -5.30
N GLU A 342 -4.18 -11.58 -5.43
CA GLU A 342 -3.50 -10.91 -4.33
C GLU A 342 -4.34 -9.78 -3.74
N GLY A 343 -4.92 -8.93 -4.61
CA GLY A 343 -5.82 -7.86 -4.16
C GLY A 343 -6.98 -8.39 -3.33
N LEU A 344 -7.60 -9.50 -3.76
CA LEU A 344 -8.68 -10.17 -3.02
C LEU A 344 -8.19 -10.70 -1.66
N ARG A 345 -7.01 -11.33 -1.59
CA ARG A 345 -6.44 -11.82 -0.32
C ARG A 345 -6.18 -10.68 0.66
N ILE A 346 -5.52 -9.61 0.19
CA ILE A 346 -5.25 -8.40 0.98
C ILE A 346 -6.56 -7.84 1.52
N LEU A 347 -7.58 -7.70 0.66
CA LEU A 347 -8.87 -7.14 1.04
C LEU A 347 -9.61 -8.01 2.07
N ILE A 348 -9.69 -9.32 1.85
CA ILE A 348 -10.40 -10.25 2.74
C ILE A 348 -9.72 -10.29 4.12
N ILE A 349 -8.41 -10.49 4.16
CA ILE A 349 -7.65 -10.54 5.42
C ILE A 349 -7.78 -9.20 6.15
N SER A 350 -7.62 -8.09 5.43
CA SER A 350 -7.71 -6.76 6.02
C SER A 350 -9.10 -6.45 6.54
N PHE A 351 -10.16 -6.89 5.87
CA PHE A 351 -11.54 -6.70 6.32
C PHE A 351 -11.78 -7.38 7.67
N PHE A 352 -11.43 -8.66 7.80
CA PHE A 352 -11.61 -9.40 9.05
C PHE A 352 -10.72 -8.86 10.18
N LEU A 353 -9.47 -8.52 9.88
CA LEU A 353 -8.55 -7.98 10.87
C LEU A 353 -8.97 -6.57 11.31
N ALA A 354 -9.41 -5.71 10.39
CA ALA A 354 -9.94 -4.39 10.71
C ALA A 354 -11.21 -4.51 11.55
N ALA A 355 -12.13 -5.41 11.20
CA ALA A 355 -13.34 -5.68 12.00
C ALA A 355 -13.00 -6.13 13.44
N ALA A 356 -11.98 -6.99 13.60
CA ALA A 356 -11.49 -7.40 14.92
C ALA A 356 -10.90 -6.22 15.70
N ILE A 357 -10.05 -5.39 15.07
CA ILE A 357 -9.48 -4.18 15.68
C ILE A 357 -10.57 -3.21 16.10
N ILE A 358 -11.57 -2.96 15.24
CA ILE A 358 -12.71 -2.09 15.53
C ILE A 358 -13.52 -2.65 16.71
N ALA A 359 -13.86 -3.95 16.70
CA ALA A 359 -14.64 -4.58 17.77
C ALA A 359 -13.93 -4.50 19.13
N VAL A 360 -12.62 -4.75 19.15
CA VAL A 360 -11.79 -4.61 20.34
C VAL A 360 -11.74 -3.14 20.79
N SER A 361 -11.48 -2.22 19.86
CA SER A 361 -11.40 -0.79 20.15
C SER A 361 -12.71 -0.27 20.72
N LEU A 362 -13.85 -0.54 20.09
CA LEU A 362 -15.18 -0.14 20.59
C LEU A 362 -15.47 -0.74 21.98
N ARG A 363 -15.09 -1.99 22.25
CA ARG A 363 -15.24 -2.61 23.58
C ARG A 363 -14.44 -1.87 24.65
N PHE A 364 -13.25 -1.37 24.33
CA PHE A 364 -12.43 -0.58 25.24
C PHE A 364 -12.88 0.89 25.32
N LEU A 365 -13.29 1.51 24.22
CA LEU A 365 -13.83 2.89 24.16
C LEU A 365 -15.10 3.03 25.01
N VAL A 366 -16.04 2.09 24.91
CA VAL A 366 -17.27 2.08 25.73
C VAL A 366 -16.99 1.86 27.22
N LYS A 367 -15.89 1.18 27.57
CA LYS A 367 -15.47 0.95 28.97
C LYS A 367 -14.54 2.02 29.53
N SER A 368 -13.89 2.81 28.68
CA SER A 368 -12.87 3.77 29.12
C SER A 368 -13.52 5.05 29.65
N ARG A 369 -13.37 5.28 30.95
CA ARG A 369 -13.87 6.46 31.70
C ARG A 369 -13.28 7.81 31.25
N TRP A 370 -12.46 7.82 30.20
CA TRP A 370 -11.77 9.01 29.70
C TRP A 370 -12.63 9.78 28.66
N LEU A 371 -13.48 9.07 27.90
CA LEU A 371 -14.41 9.66 26.93
C LEU A 371 -15.73 10.13 27.51
N SER A 372 -16.04 9.86 28.78
CA SER A 372 -17.19 10.48 29.46
C SER A 372 -17.04 12.00 29.63
N SER A 373 -15.87 12.56 29.30
CA SER A 373 -15.62 14.01 29.24
C SER A 373 -15.82 14.61 27.85
N VAL A 374 -15.84 13.80 26.79
CA VAL A 374 -15.88 14.26 25.38
C VAL A 374 -17.18 13.84 24.67
N ILE A 375 -17.75 12.70 25.04
CA ILE A 375 -19.18 12.48 24.84
C ILE A 375 -19.83 13.41 25.84
N LEU A 376 -20.36 14.54 25.36
CA LEU A 376 -21.35 15.29 26.10
C LEU A 376 -22.46 14.30 26.38
N SER A 377 -22.38 13.68 27.56
CA SER A 377 -23.48 13.01 28.20
C SER A 377 -24.43 14.13 28.59
N TYR A 378 -25.07 14.74 27.58
CA TYR A 378 -26.42 15.19 27.75
C TYR A 378 -27.27 13.92 27.84
N ARG A 379 -27.03 13.16 28.92
CA ARG A 379 -28.14 12.70 29.71
C ARG A 379 -28.84 13.98 30.07
N GLU A 380 -29.88 14.28 29.33
CA GLU A 380 -31.02 14.91 29.93
C GLU A 380 -31.49 13.92 31.01
N ASP A 381 -30.77 13.88 32.14
CA ASP A 381 -31.34 13.37 33.35
C ASP A 381 -32.55 14.26 33.55
N LYS A 382 -33.72 13.63 33.49
CA LYS A 382 -35.03 14.22 33.80
C LYS A 382 -35.07 14.86 35.20
N GLU A 383 -33.98 14.89 35.93
CA GLU A 383 -33.82 15.47 37.25
C GLU A 383 -33.28 16.92 37.27
N LEU A 384 -32.86 17.50 36.14
CA LEU A 384 -32.42 18.92 36.08
C LEU A 384 -33.30 19.83 35.19
N GLY A 385 -34.40 19.30 34.65
CA GLY A 385 -35.36 20.05 33.83
C GLY A 385 -36.77 20.18 34.41
N TYR A 386 -37.07 19.54 35.55
CA TYR A 386 -38.33 19.71 36.28
C TYR A 386 -38.20 19.08 37.69
N VAL A 387 -38.39 19.87 38.75
CA VAL A 387 -38.36 19.36 40.13
C VAL A 387 -39.76 18.87 40.51
N GLY A 388 -39.92 17.55 40.64
CA GLY A 388 -41.01 16.89 41.38
C GLY A 388 -41.32 15.48 40.83
N PRO A 389 -41.52 14.43 41.67
CA PRO A 389 -42.27 14.49 42.93
C PRO A 389 -41.83 13.50 44.03
N LYS A 390 -41.21 13.99 45.12
CA LYS A 390 -41.46 13.43 46.46
C LYS A 390 -42.42 14.30 47.29
N GLN A 391 -42.39 15.61 47.08
CA GLN A 391 -43.32 16.55 47.71
C GLN A 391 -44.73 16.59 47.10
N ALA A 392 -44.91 16.23 45.82
CA ALA A 392 -46.23 16.35 45.21
C ALA A 392 -47.29 15.48 45.91
N LEU A 393 -46.96 14.24 46.31
CA LEU A 393 -47.87 13.37 47.08
C LEU A 393 -48.31 13.96 48.43
N GLU A 394 -47.49 14.82 49.05
CA GLU A 394 -47.81 15.50 50.31
C GLU A 394 -48.79 16.68 50.10
N LEU A 395 -48.98 17.13 48.86
CA LEU A 395 -49.90 18.20 48.50
C LEU A 395 -51.35 17.71 48.30
N LEU A 396 -51.58 16.40 48.30
CA LEU A 396 -52.93 15.85 48.09
C LEU A 396 -53.88 16.34 49.19
N GLY A 397 -54.99 16.98 48.79
CA GLY A 397 -55.97 17.53 49.71
C GLY A 397 -55.59 18.89 50.33
N LYS A 398 -54.45 19.48 49.99
CA LYS A 398 -54.07 20.84 50.40
C LYS A 398 -54.77 21.90 49.56
N GLU A 399 -54.91 23.09 50.13
CA GLU A 399 -55.51 24.27 49.49
C GLU A 399 -54.43 25.26 49.09
N GLY A 400 -54.67 26.00 48.02
CA GLY A 400 -53.77 27.01 47.50
C GLY A 400 -54.50 28.08 46.70
N ILE A 401 -53.73 29.03 46.16
CA ILE A 401 -54.25 30.14 45.37
C ILE A 401 -53.62 30.11 43.98
N THR A 402 -54.43 30.27 42.94
CA THR A 402 -53.92 30.35 41.56
C THR A 402 -53.09 31.62 41.34
N LEU A 403 -51.88 31.48 40.79
CA LEU A 403 -51.01 32.60 40.42
C LEU A 403 -51.19 33.01 38.95
N THR A 404 -51.61 32.07 38.11
CA THR A 404 -52.00 32.33 36.73
C THR A 404 -53.43 31.81 36.49
N PRO A 405 -54.14 32.31 35.48
CA PRO A 405 -55.35 31.64 35.02
C PRO A 405 -55.04 30.19 34.60
N LEU A 406 -55.91 29.24 34.95
CA LEU A 406 -55.79 27.83 34.57
C LEU A 406 -56.66 27.54 33.33
N ARG A 407 -56.04 27.17 32.19
CA ARG A 407 -56.72 26.86 30.91
C ARG A 407 -56.10 25.68 30.12
N PRO A 408 -56.34 24.42 30.50
CA PRO A 408 -56.64 23.97 31.85
C PRO A 408 -55.40 24.00 32.75
N SER A 409 -54.20 24.22 32.20
CA SER A 409 -52.94 24.30 32.96
C SER A 409 -52.61 25.73 33.37
N GLY A 410 -51.83 25.87 34.44
CA GLY A 410 -51.24 27.12 34.92
C GLY A 410 -50.49 26.86 36.23
N THR A 411 -50.16 27.91 36.99
CA THR A 411 -49.39 27.79 38.24
C THR A 411 -50.23 28.24 39.43
N ALA A 412 -50.12 27.52 40.54
CA ALA A 412 -50.73 27.87 41.83
C ALA A 412 -49.69 27.83 42.95
N GLU A 413 -49.94 28.59 44.01
CA GLU A 413 -49.16 28.57 45.24
C GLU A 413 -49.90 27.71 46.27
N ILE A 414 -49.27 26.62 46.71
CA ILE A 414 -49.82 25.64 47.66
C ILE A 414 -48.77 25.42 48.74
N GLU A 415 -49.09 25.73 50.01
CA GLU A 415 -48.14 25.69 51.15
C GLU A 415 -46.80 26.39 50.85
N ASP A 416 -46.89 27.64 50.36
CA ASP A 416 -45.75 28.50 49.99
C ASP A 416 -44.84 27.95 48.87
N LEU A 417 -45.30 26.90 48.15
CA LEU A 417 -44.63 26.34 46.98
C LEU A 417 -45.37 26.73 45.70
N ARG A 418 -44.62 27.21 44.71
CA ARG A 418 -45.12 27.39 43.34
C ARG A 418 -45.14 26.06 42.60
N VAL A 419 -46.32 25.62 42.19
CA VAL A 419 -46.55 24.31 41.56
C VAL A 419 -47.37 24.49 40.29
N ASP A 420 -46.97 23.80 39.21
CA ASP A 420 -47.77 23.73 38.00
C ASP A 420 -48.95 22.77 38.21
N VAL A 421 -50.14 23.29 37.99
CA VAL A 421 -51.41 22.62 38.27
C VAL A 421 -52.29 22.57 37.04
N VAL A 422 -53.19 21.59 37.00
CA VAL A 422 -54.20 21.43 35.95
C VAL A 422 -55.58 21.50 36.60
N SER A 423 -56.46 22.35 36.08
CA SER A 423 -57.83 22.46 36.54
C SER A 423 -58.62 21.20 36.23
N ASP A 424 -59.38 20.71 37.20
CA ASP A 424 -60.36 19.64 37.05
C ASP A 424 -61.62 20.15 36.31
N GLY A 425 -61.51 20.24 34.98
CA GLY A 425 -62.63 20.36 34.07
C GLY A 425 -63.15 21.77 33.73
N GLY A 426 -62.57 22.85 34.24
CA GLY A 426 -63.05 24.21 33.94
C GLY A 426 -62.02 25.31 34.12
N PHE A 427 -62.24 26.45 33.43
CA PHE A 427 -61.40 27.65 33.58
C PHE A 427 -61.40 28.12 35.04
N VAL A 428 -60.20 28.31 35.62
CA VAL A 428 -60.04 28.91 36.94
C VAL A 428 -59.30 30.25 36.79
N PRO A 429 -59.87 31.38 37.23
CA PRO A 429 -59.20 32.68 37.14
C PRO A 429 -58.00 32.77 38.10
N VAL A 430 -57.13 33.76 37.89
CA VAL A 430 -56.04 34.08 38.83
C VAL A 430 -56.61 34.50 40.19
N ASN A 431 -55.84 34.29 41.26
CA ASN A 431 -56.16 34.65 42.64
C ASN A 431 -57.42 33.94 43.19
N THR A 432 -57.62 32.68 42.79
CA THR A 432 -58.77 31.86 43.17
C THR A 432 -58.31 30.71 44.06
N LEU A 433 -59.07 30.45 45.14
CA LEU A 433 -58.84 29.31 46.02
C LEU A 433 -59.12 27.98 45.31
N VAL A 434 -58.15 27.07 45.36
CA VAL A 434 -58.21 25.75 44.73
C VAL A 434 -57.74 24.68 45.71
N LYS A 435 -58.26 23.47 45.57
CA LYS A 435 -57.85 22.28 46.33
C LYS A 435 -57.24 21.24 45.41
N VAL A 436 -56.14 20.61 45.82
CA VAL A 436 -55.57 19.46 45.11
C VAL A 436 -56.51 18.26 45.28
N VAL A 437 -57.10 17.79 44.17
CA VAL A 437 -58.05 16.67 44.16
C VAL A 437 -57.37 15.35 43.83
N THR A 438 -56.41 15.35 42.91
CA THR A 438 -55.73 14.14 42.42
C THR A 438 -54.31 14.50 41.99
N ILE A 439 -53.39 13.55 42.12
CA ILE A 439 -52.04 13.66 41.56
C ILE A 439 -51.82 12.49 40.61
N GLU A 440 -51.61 12.79 39.33
CA GLU A 440 -51.40 11.81 38.28
C GLU A 440 -49.97 11.94 37.75
N GLY A 441 -49.06 11.17 38.34
CA GLY A 441 -47.62 11.26 38.03
C GLY A 441 -47.08 12.67 38.33
N PRO A 442 -46.58 13.43 37.34
CA PRO A 442 -46.10 14.79 37.54
C PRO A 442 -47.21 15.87 37.52
N ARG A 443 -48.48 15.49 37.27
CA ARG A 443 -49.60 16.43 37.16
C ARG A 443 -50.34 16.57 38.49
N VAL A 444 -50.41 17.78 39.03
CA VAL A 444 -51.23 18.12 40.20
C VAL A 444 -52.57 18.67 39.71
N VAL A 445 -53.65 17.93 39.95
CA VAL A 445 -55.00 18.30 39.51
C VAL A 445 -55.70 19.07 40.63
N VAL A 446 -56.20 20.27 40.34
CA VAL A 446 -56.85 21.16 41.31
C VAL A 446 -58.28 21.51 40.93
N ARG A 447 -59.15 21.65 41.92
CA ARG A 447 -60.55 22.07 41.75
C ARG A 447 -60.81 23.34 42.54
N GLN A 448 -61.53 24.30 41.95
CA GLN A 448 -61.92 25.53 42.63
C GLN A 448 -62.82 25.25 43.84
N ILE A 449 -62.54 25.93 44.95
CA ILE A 449 -63.38 25.92 46.16
C ILE A 449 -64.21 27.19 46.19
N LYS A 450 -65.52 27.08 46.44
CA LYS A 450 -66.38 28.23 46.76
C LYS A 450 -66.31 28.47 48.26
N LYS A 451 -66.08 29.72 48.68
CA LYS A 451 -66.05 30.11 50.09
C LYS A 451 -67.50 30.17 50.61
N ASP A 452 -67.91 29.21 51.42
CA ASP A 452 -69.23 29.25 52.07
C ASP A 452 -69.26 30.36 53.14
N GLU A 453 -70.24 31.25 53.00
CA GLU A 453 -70.61 32.28 54.00
C GLU A 453 -71.13 31.60 55.27
N LYS A 454 -70.48 31.84 56.42
CA LYS A 454 -71.10 31.61 57.73
C LYS A 454 -71.93 32.85 58.10
N THR A 455 -73.22 32.68 58.36
CA THR A 455 -73.85 33.42 59.46
C THR A 455 -75.16 32.81 59.99
N HIS A 456 -75.13 32.65 61.32
CA HIS A 456 -76.21 32.87 62.29
C HIS A 456 -77.31 31.81 62.45
N GLY A 457 -77.53 31.47 63.72
CA GLY A 457 -78.38 30.39 64.17
C GLY A 457 -79.81 30.80 64.42
N ASN A 458 -80.62 29.82 64.79
CA ASN A 458 -81.56 29.98 65.90
C ASN A 458 -81.94 28.61 66.46
N MET A 459 -82.01 28.55 67.79
CA MET A 459 -82.63 27.45 68.53
C MET A 459 -84.14 27.45 68.30
N SER A 460 -84.76 26.27 68.24
CA SER A 460 -85.82 25.85 69.16
C SER A 460 -86.49 24.54 68.69
N SER A 461 -86.41 23.51 69.53
CA SER A 461 -87.32 22.35 69.61
C SER A 461 -88.73 22.81 70.08
N PRO A 462 -89.77 21.96 70.20
CA PRO A 462 -89.80 20.50 70.43
C PRO A 462 -90.03 19.63 69.20
#